data_AF-A0A7V6YRM1-F1
#
_entry.id   AF-A0A7V6YRM1-F1
#
_cell.length_a   1.000
_cell.length_b   1.000
_cell.length_c   1.000
_cell.angle_alpha   90.00
_cell.angle_beta   90.00
_cell.angle_gamma   90.00
#
_symmetry.space_group_name_H-M   'P 1'
#
loop_
_entity.id
_entity.type
_entity.pdbx_description
1 polymer ?
#
loop_
_entity_poly.entity_id
_entity_poly.type
_entity_poly.pdbx_seq_one_letter_code
_entity_poly.pdbx_strand_id
1 'polypeptide(L)'
;MPIFSVIAFSALIVAILSLFFAIKGKYQLYWMSAIGIYIFSFLAGFSIGQITVGLTFIPLTLAIGHSFGWIKNKRNFIIFLFSGVIIGFLLVVYVGNYLFYPFIPLFN
;
A
#
# COMPACT_ATOMS: atom_id res chain seq x y z
N MET A 1 15.71 -16.21 -8.15
CA MET A 1 15.36 -16.98 -6.93
C MET A 1 13.84 -17.15 -6.88
N PRO A 2 13.31 -18.33 -7.22
CA PRO A 2 11.87 -18.55 -7.40
C PRO A 2 11.03 -18.27 -6.13
N ILE A 3 11.65 -18.41 -4.95
CA ILE A 3 10.99 -18.18 -3.66
C ILE A 3 10.46 -16.75 -3.50
N PHE A 4 11.20 -15.72 -3.93
CA PHE A 4 10.75 -14.32 -3.83
C PHE A 4 9.58 -14.04 -4.75
N SER A 5 9.54 -14.65 -5.93
CA SER A 5 8.41 -14.55 -6.84
C SER A 5 7.16 -15.19 -6.23
N VAL A 6 7.28 -16.37 -5.61
CA VAL A 6 6.17 -17.01 -4.89
C VAL A 6 5.65 -16.12 -3.77
N ILE A 7 6.54 -15.54 -2.96
CA ILE A 7 6.17 -14.62 -1.88
C ILE A 7 5.45 -13.39 -2.46
N ALA A 8 6.00 -12.75 -3.48
CA ALA A 8 5.42 -11.58 -4.12
C ALA A 8 3.98 -11.86 -4.61
N PHE A 9 3.78 -12.92 -5.39
CA PHE A 9 2.45 -13.25 -5.92
C PHE A 9 1.47 -13.69 -4.83
N SER A 10 1.93 -14.42 -3.82
CA SER A 10 1.08 -14.76 -2.67
C SER A 10 0.63 -13.51 -1.90
N ALA A 11 1.54 -12.55 -1.66
CA ALA A 11 1.23 -11.29 -1.01
C ALA A 11 0.25 -10.45 -1.84
N LEU A 12 0.40 -10.43 -3.16
CA LEU A 12 -0.55 -9.77 -4.07
C LEU A 12 -1.94 -10.40 -4.01
N ILE A 13 -2.04 -11.74 -4.03
CA ILE A 13 -3.32 -12.45 -3.92
C ILE A 13 -4.00 -12.12 -2.59
N VAL A 14 -3.25 -12.19 -1.48
CA VAL A 14 -3.76 -11.82 -0.15
C VAL A 14 -4.21 -10.37 -0.13
N ALA A 15 -3.46 -9.46 -0.75
CA ALA A 15 -3.80 -8.05 -0.83
C ALA A 15 -5.12 -7.79 -1.56
N ILE A 16 -5.33 -8.44 -2.70
CA ILE A 16 -6.54 -8.32 -3.52
C ILE A 16 -7.75 -8.89 -2.78
N LEU A 17 -7.64 -10.10 -2.22
CA LEU A 17 -8.72 -10.73 -1.46
C LEU A 17 -9.08 -9.88 -0.23
N SER A 18 -8.08 -9.40 0.51
CA SER A 18 -8.28 -8.54 1.67
C SER A 18 -8.97 -7.24 1.30
N LEU A 19 -8.56 -6.59 0.20
CA LEU A 19 -9.19 -5.37 -0.29
C LEU A 19 -10.66 -5.61 -0.66
N PHE A 20 -10.95 -6.70 -1.36
CA PHE A 20 -12.31 -7.07 -1.74
C PHE A 20 -13.23 -7.25 -0.53
N PHE A 21 -12.77 -7.98 0.50
CA PHE A 21 -13.54 -8.13 1.73
C PHE A 21 -13.62 -6.83 2.56
N ALA A 22 -12.59 -5.98 2.51
CA ALA A 22 -12.59 -4.69 3.20
C ALA A 22 -13.66 -3.75 2.63
N ILE A 23 -13.78 -3.69 1.30
CA ILE A 23 -14.82 -2.90 0.61
C ILE A 23 -16.23 -3.40 0.98
N LYS A 24 -16.40 -4.70 1.22
CA LYS A 24 -17.66 -5.32 1.67
C LYS A 24 -18.00 -5.06 3.14
N GLY A 25 -17.18 -4.32 3.89
CA GLY A 25 -17.48 -3.91 5.27
C GLY A 25 -16.54 -4.48 6.32
N LYS A 26 -15.62 -5.40 5.97
CA LYS A 26 -14.59 -5.89 6.91
C LYS A 26 -13.38 -4.95 6.91
N TYR A 27 -13.55 -3.72 7.41
CA TYR A 27 -12.54 -2.66 7.35
C TYR A 27 -11.19 -3.03 8.00
N GLN A 28 -11.23 -3.98 8.94
CA GLN A 28 -10.10 -4.82 9.42
C GLN A 28 -9.02 -5.06 8.36
N LEU A 29 -9.49 -5.50 7.20
CA LEU A 29 -8.70 -6.08 6.12
C LEU A 29 -8.03 -5.03 5.23
N TYR A 30 -8.33 -3.74 5.40
CA TYR A 30 -7.54 -2.69 4.74
C TYR A 30 -6.08 -2.72 5.20
N TRP A 31 -5.81 -3.04 6.49
CA TRP A 31 -4.44 -3.24 6.98
C TRP A 31 -3.72 -4.38 6.27
N MET A 32 -4.40 -5.52 6.13
CA MET A 32 -3.84 -6.70 5.46
C MET A 32 -3.58 -6.42 3.97
N SER A 33 -4.47 -5.66 3.33
CA SER A 33 -4.28 -5.21 1.96
C SER A 33 -3.06 -4.31 1.83
N ALA A 34 -2.91 -3.30 2.69
CA ALA A 34 -1.77 -2.39 2.67
C ALA A 34 -0.44 -3.13 2.82
N ILE A 35 -0.34 -4.05 3.80
CA ILE A 35 0.87 -4.86 4.03
C ILE A 35 1.18 -5.74 2.81
N GLY A 36 0.17 -6.40 2.24
CA GLY A 36 0.37 -7.26 1.07
C GLY A 36 0.87 -6.49 -0.15
N ILE A 37 0.30 -5.31 -0.43
CA ILE A 37 0.77 -4.43 -1.53
C ILE A 37 2.20 -3.97 -1.26
N TYR A 38 2.53 -3.60 -0.03
CA TYR A 38 3.88 -3.17 0.34
C TYR A 38 4.93 -4.26 0.14
N ILE A 39 4.65 -5.50 0.58
CA ILE A 39 5.54 -6.64 0.38
C ILE A 39 5.70 -6.95 -1.11
N PHE A 40 4.60 -7.00 -1.86
CA PHE A 40 4.64 -7.20 -3.31
C PHE A 40 5.51 -6.13 -3.97
N SER A 41 5.29 -4.87 -3.60
CA SER A 41 6.01 -3.73 -4.13
C SER A 41 7.52 -3.82 -3.90
N PHE A 42 7.94 -4.20 -2.70
CA PHE A 42 9.35 -4.39 -2.38
C PHE A 42 10.01 -5.48 -3.23
N LEU A 43 9.25 -6.53 -3.57
CA LEU A 43 9.75 -7.69 -4.33
C LEU A 43 9.60 -7.55 -5.86
N ALA A 44 8.73 -6.65 -6.34
CA ALA A 44 8.42 -6.46 -7.76
C ALA A 44 9.49 -5.67 -8.54
N GLY A 45 10.54 -5.19 -7.87
CA GLY A 45 11.65 -4.43 -8.47
C GLY A 45 11.36 -2.94 -8.63
N PHE A 46 12.37 -2.15 -9.00
CA PHE A 46 12.35 -0.68 -8.88
C PHE A 46 11.11 0.01 -9.49
N SER A 47 10.84 -0.18 -10.79
CA SER A 47 9.78 0.59 -11.46
C SER A 47 8.37 0.16 -11.04
N ILE A 48 8.11 -1.16 -10.98
CA ILE A 48 6.78 -1.69 -10.61
C ILE A 48 6.56 -1.51 -9.10
N GLY A 49 7.61 -1.72 -8.31
CA GLY A 49 7.64 -1.46 -6.88
C GLY A 49 7.23 -0.03 -6.59
N GLN A 50 7.88 0.96 -7.18
CA GLN A 50 7.58 2.38 -6.87
C GLN A 50 6.12 2.75 -7.06
N ILE A 51 5.52 2.35 -8.18
CA ILE A 51 4.10 2.59 -8.45
C ILE A 51 3.23 1.87 -7.41
N THR A 52 3.58 0.63 -7.07
CA THR A 52 2.79 -0.17 -6.12
C THR A 52 2.94 0.27 -4.66
N VAL A 53 4.08 0.83 -4.21
CA VAL A 53 4.15 1.49 -2.88
C VAL A 53 3.18 2.68 -2.84
N GLY A 54 3.12 3.47 -3.92
CA GLY A 54 2.15 4.55 -4.02
C GLY A 54 0.72 4.05 -3.79
N LEU A 55 0.36 2.92 -4.40
CA LEU A 55 -0.96 2.30 -4.21
C LEU A 55 -1.21 1.81 -2.79
N THR A 56 -0.18 1.42 -2.03
CA THR A 56 -0.31 1.02 -0.61
C THR A 56 -0.98 2.09 0.24
N PHE A 57 -0.78 3.37 -0.08
CA PHE A 57 -1.35 4.47 0.70
C PHE A 57 -2.87 4.53 0.65
N ILE A 58 -3.50 4.00 -0.39
CA ILE A 58 -4.98 3.96 -0.51
C ILE A 58 -5.60 3.08 0.58
N PRO A 59 -5.31 1.77 0.67
CA PRO A 59 -5.83 0.96 1.77
C PRO A 59 -5.27 1.41 3.12
N LEU A 60 -4.06 1.97 3.19
CA LEU A 60 -3.49 2.44 4.46
C LEU A 60 -4.28 3.63 5.05
N THR A 61 -4.58 4.67 4.27
CA THR A 61 -5.36 5.80 4.76
C THR A 61 -6.79 5.38 5.13
N LEU A 62 -7.38 4.46 4.37
CA LEU A 62 -8.68 3.87 4.69
C LEU A 62 -8.64 3.05 5.98
N ALA A 63 -7.59 2.24 6.18
CA ALA A 63 -7.39 1.46 7.40
C ALA A 63 -7.29 2.37 8.62
N ILE A 64 -6.48 3.42 8.53
CA ILE A 64 -6.32 4.44 9.58
C ILE A 64 -7.66 5.12 9.86
N GLY A 65 -8.31 5.65 8.82
CA GLY A 65 -9.59 6.35 8.96
C GLY A 65 -10.70 5.49 9.58
N HIS A 66 -10.73 4.20 9.28
CA HIS A 66 -11.67 3.27 9.93
C HIS A 66 -11.24 2.87 11.35
N SER A 67 -9.95 2.69 11.61
CA SER A 67 -9.43 2.29 12.94
C SER A 67 -9.68 3.38 13.99
N PHE A 68 -9.55 4.65 13.61
CA PHE A 68 -9.85 5.79 14.49
C PHE A 68 -11.33 6.20 14.50
N GLY A 69 -12.20 5.49 13.77
CA GLY A 69 -13.63 5.81 13.69
C GLY A 69 -13.93 7.15 12.99
N TRP A 70 -13.00 7.66 12.18
CA TRP A 70 -13.15 8.90 11.41
C TRP A 70 -14.03 8.71 10.18
N ILE A 71 -14.06 7.51 9.60
CA ILE A 71 -14.90 7.19 8.44
C ILE A 71 -16.27 6.70 8.91
N LYS A 72 -17.21 7.64 9.03
CA LYS A 72 -18.63 7.37 9.40
C LYS A 72 -19.58 7.43 8.20
N ASN A 73 -19.25 8.26 7.21
CA ASN A 73 -20.09 8.58 6.07
C ASN A 73 -19.33 8.39 4.75
N LYS A 74 -20.07 8.25 3.65
CA LYS A 74 -19.52 8.14 2.28
C LYS A 74 -18.59 9.31 1.92
N ARG A 75 -18.86 10.53 2.42
CA ARG A 75 -17.99 11.71 2.20
C ARG A 75 -16.61 11.52 2.82
N ASN A 76 -16.56 11.07 4.08
CA ASN A 76 -15.30 10.83 4.78
C ASN A 76 -14.51 9.72 4.06
N PHE A 77 -15.19 8.66 3.62
CA PHE A 77 -14.56 7.60 2.83
C PHE A 77 -13.89 8.17 1.56
N ILE A 78 -14.59 9.00 0.79
CA ILE A 78 -14.04 9.64 -0.42
C ILE A 78 -12.83 10.53 -0.07
N ILE A 79 -12.89 11.30 1.01
CA ILE A 79 -11.78 12.14 1.45
C ILE A 79 -10.54 11.29 1.79
N PHE A 80 -10.70 10.21 2.56
CA PHE A 80 -9.58 9.33 2.91
C PHE A 80 -9.02 8.58 1.68
N LEU A 81 -9.89 8.13 0.78
CA LEU A 81 -9.48 7.54 -0.49
C LEU A 81 -8.65 8.52 -1.33
N PHE A 82 -9.14 9.76 -1.49
CA PHE A 82 -8.45 10.79 -2.24
C PHE A 82 -7.13 11.19 -1.58
N SER A 83 -7.09 11.28 -0.25
CA SER A 83 -5.85 11.54 0.49
C SER A 83 -4.82 10.44 0.25
N GLY A 84 -5.22 9.17 0.22
CA GLY A 84 -4.33 8.05 -0.07
C GLY A 84 -3.77 8.12 -1.50
N VAL A 85 -4.61 8.49 -2.48
CA VAL A 85 -4.18 8.72 -3.87
C VAL A 85 -3.18 9.88 -3.96
N ILE A 86 -3.45 11.02 -3.31
CA ILE A 86 -2.55 12.17 -3.30
C ILE A 86 -1.20 11.79 -2.68
N ILE A 87 -1.21 11.18 -1.50
CA ILE A 87 0.02 10.77 -0.80
C ILE A 87 0.80 9.78 -1.66
N GLY A 88 0.11 8.77 -2.20
CA GLY A 88 0.72 7.79 -3.10
C GLY A 88 1.33 8.42 -4.34
N PHE A 89 0.63 9.35 -4.97
CA PHE A 89 1.12 10.08 -6.15
C PHE A 89 2.33 10.94 -5.82
N LEU A 90 2.28 11.73 -4.74
CA LEU A 90 3.42 12.53 -4.28
C LEU A 90 4.63 11.65 -4.01
N LEU A 91 4.43 10.50 -3.38
CA LEU A 91 5.49 9.56 -3.09
C LEU A 91 6.13 9.00 -4.37
N VAL A 92 5.32 8.62 -5.35
CA VAL A 92 5.81 8.13 -6.65
C VAL A 92 6.59 9.20 -7.40
N VAL A 93 6.12 10.45 -7.42
CA VAL A 93 6.74 11.53 -8.21
C VAL A 93 8.01 12.07 -7.55
N TYR A 94 7.99 12.31 -6.23
CA TYR A 94 9.06 13.05 -5.56
C TYR A 94 10.13 12.15 -4.95
N VAL A 95 9.80 10.92 -4.55
CA VAL A 95 10.76 10.08 -3.81
C VAL A 95 11.69 9.32 -4.77
N GLY A 96 11.33 9.19 -6.05
CA GLY A 96 12.21 8.65 -7.09
C GLY A 96 12.87 7.33 -6.68
N ASN A 97 14.19 7.22 -6.87
CA ASN A 97 14.96 6.03 -6.56
C ASN A 97 15.25 5.83 -5.06
N TYR A 98 14.94 6.81 -4.20
CA TYR A 98 15.26 6.75 -2.76
C TYR A 98 14.39 5.73 -1.99
N LEU A 99 13.26 5.30 -2.55
CA LEU A 99 12.38 4.28 -1.93
C LEU A 99 12.99 2.88 -1.89
N PHE A 100 13.88 2.57 -2.83
CA PHE A 100 14.42 1.22 -3.05
C PHE A 100 15.95 1.19 -3.08
N TYR A 101 16.61 2.31 -2.79
CA TYR A 101 18.05 2.30 -2.64
C TYR A 101 18.40 1.46 -1.41
N PRO A 102 19.12 0.34 -1.59
CA PRO A 102 19.44 -0.52 -0.47
C PRO A 102 20.52 0.23 0.30
N PHE A 103 20.35 0.41 1.60
CA PHE A 103 21.36 1.05 2.46
C PHE A 103 21.56 2.55 2.15
N ILE A 104 21.03 3.40 3.03
CA ILE A 104 21.73 4.64 3.35
C ILE A 104 23.20 4.21 3.60
N PRO A 105 24.20 4.77 2.90
CA PRO A 105 25.58 4.54 3.30
C PRO A 105 25.73 5.21 4.66
N LEU A 106 25.53 4.42 5.72
CA LEU A 106 25.75 4.83 7.11
C LEU A 106 27.26 4.82 7.45
N PHE A 107 28.10 4.77 6.42
CA PHE A 107 29.54 4.85 6.47
C PHE A 107 29.99 5.81 5.37
N ASN A 108 30.24 7.06 5.77
CA ASN A 108 31.32 7.86 5.19
C ASN A 108 32.64 7.33 5.74
#